data_AF-A0A6P0XJU7-F1
#
_entry.id   AF-A0A6P0XJU7-F1
#
_cell.length_a   1.000
_cell.length_b   1.000
_cell.length_c   1.000
_cell.angle_alpha   90.00
_cell.angle_beta   90.00
_cell.angle_gamma   90.00
#
_symmetry.space_group_name_H-M   'P 1'
#
loop_
_entity.id
_entity.type
_entity.pdbx_description
1 polymer ?
#
loop_
_entity_poly.entity_id
_entity_poly.type
_entity_poly.pdbx_seq_one_letter_code
_entity_poly.pdbx_strand_id
1 'polypeptide(L)' 'GFLAGRDYAIPDDVKFLSPYVLSHRLIPAGGRRAQTIVERLLTSVMVS' A
#
# COMPACT_ATOMS: atom_id res chain seq x y z
N GLY A 1 -5.66 20.61 8.04
CA GLY A 1 -5.76 19.16 8.30
C GLY A 1 -4.77 18.43 7.42
N PHE A 2 -4.17 17.37 7.95
CA PHE A 2 -3.22 16.48 7.27
C PHE A 2 -3.99 15.27 6.71
N LEU A 3 -3.79 14.89 5.43
CA LEU A 3 -4.63 13.92 4.68
C LEU A 3 -6.01 14.47 4.31
N ALA A 4 -6.07 15.25 3.21
CA ALA A 4 -7.30 15.82 2.66
C ALA A 4 -8.17 16.59 3.67
N GLY A 5 -7.54 17.26 4.64
CA GLY A 5 -8.24 18.08 5.65
C GLY A 5 -8.79 17.30 6.85
N ARG A 6 -8.59 15.98 6.93
CA ARG A 6 -8.92 15.17 8.10
C ARG A 6 -7.81 15.25 9.16
N ASP A 7 -8.08 14.72 10.35
CA ASP A 7 -7.08 14.52 11.41
C ASP A 7 -6.85 13.02 11.69
N TYR A 8 -7.46 12.14 10.90
CA TYR A 8 -7.30 10.70 10.96
C TYR A 8 -7.18 10.09 9.55
N ALA A 9 -6.43 9.01 9.45
CA ALA A 9 -6.25 8.26 8.21
C ALA A 9 -7.41 7.29 7.99
N ILE A 10 -7.87 7.18 6.75
CA ILE A 10 -8.85 6.16 6.33
C ILE A 10 -8.15 5.03 5.56
N PRO A 11 -8.79 3.86 5.38
CA PRO A 11 -8.20 2.75 4.63
C PRO A 11 -7.69 3.14 3.25
N ASP A 12 -8.38 4.04 2.56
CA ASP A 12 -7.98 4.50 1.22
C ASP A 12 -6.66 5.30 1.23
N ASP A 13 -6.40 6.09 2.28
CA ASP A 13 -5.14 6.80 2.43
C ASP A 13 -3.97 5.80 2.55
N VAL A 14 -4.18 4.72 3.31
CA VAL A 14 -3.18 3.66 3.49
C VAL A 14 -2.99 2.86 2.20
N LYS A 15 -4.07 2.49 1.51
CA LYS A 15 -4.02 1.76 0.24
C LYS A 15 -3.28 2.56 -0.83
N PHE A 16 -3.49 3.87 -0.88
CA PHE A 16 -2.81 4.76 -1.81
C PHE A 16 -1.29 4.83 -1.55
N LEU A 17 -0.87 4.92 -0.29
CA LEU A 17 0.55 5.08 0.07
C LEU A 17 1.33 3.75 0.07
N SER A 18 0.65 2.63 0.30
CA SER A 18 1.27 1.32 0.50
C SER A 18 2.21 0.88 -0.64
N PRO A 19 1.89 1.04 -1.94
CA PRO A 19 2.81 0.71 -3.03
C PRO A 19 4.10 1.54 -2.97
N TYR A 20 4.03 2.82 -2.64
CA TYR A 20 5.20 3.69 -2.61
C TYR A 20 6.10 3.44 -1.40
N VAL A 21 5.52 3.06 -0.26
CA VAL A 21 6.27 2.83 0.99
C VAL A 21 6.80 1.39 1.09
N LEU A 22 5.98 0.39 0.76
CA LEU A 22 6.31 -1.00 1.03
C LEU A 22 7.12 -1.65 -0.10
N SER A 23 7.01 -1.18 -1.34
CA SER A 23 7.73 -1.78 -2.48
C SER A 23 9.24 -1.75 -2.32
N HIS A 24 9.78 -0.70 -1.68
CA HIS A 24 11.22 -0.58 -1.42
C HIS A 24 11.68 -1.39 -0.21
N ARG A 25 10.74 -1.85 0.64
CA ARG A 25 11.01 -2.59 1.88
C ARG A 25 10.85 -4.10 1.71
N LEU A 26 10.24 -4.53 0.62
CA LEU A 26 9.98 -5.92 0.31
C LEU A 26 11.13 -6.45 -0.56
N ILE A 27 11.72 -7.58 -0.16
CA ILE A 27 12.79 -8.28 -0.90
C ILE A 27 12.16 -9.50 -1.58
N PRO A 28 11.79 -9.44 -2.87
CA PRO A 28 11.08 -10.51 -3.54
C PRO A 28 12.04 -11.66 -3.89
N ALA A 29 11.68 -12.87 -3.51
CA ALA A 29 12.37 -14.05 -4.02
C ALA A 29 12.11 -14.20 -5.54
N GLY A 30 13.17 -14.43 -6.31
CA GLY A 30 13.10 -14.75 -7.73
C GLY A 30 12.91 -13.56 -8.68
N GLY A 31 13.36 -12.35 -8.30
CA GLY A 31 13.37 -11.18 -9.20
C GLY A 31 12.00 -10.60 -9.54
N ARG A 32 10.94 -11.00 -8.80
CA ARG A 32 9.60 -10.43 -8.94
C ARG A 32 9.62 -8.94 -8.60
N ARG A 33 8.75 -8.15 -9.23
CA ARG A 33 8.60 -6.72 -8.88
C ARG A 33 7.84 -6.58 -7.56
N ALA A 34 8.47 -5.97 -6.56
CA ALA A 34 7.89 -5.75 -5.25
C ALA A 34 6.55 -4.99 -5.31
N GLN A 35 6.47 -3.99 -6.19
CA GLN A 35 5.24 -3.21 -6.40
C GLN A 35 4.05 -4.08 -6.83
N THR A 36 4.24 -4.98 -7.79
CA THR A 36 3.18 -5.89 -8.25
C THR A 36 2.73 -6.84 -7.14
N ILE A 37 3.63 -7.24 -6.23
CA ILE A 37 3.26 -8.06 -5.06
C ILE A 37 2.41 -7.23 -4.10
N VAL A 38 2.82 -6.00 -3.79
CA VAL A 38 2.06 -5.10 -2.90
C VAL A 38 0.67 -4.82 -3.46
N GLU A 39 0.56 -4.49 -4.75
CA GLU A 39 -0.74 -4.25 -5.41
C GLU A 39 -1.67 -5.46 -5.30
N ARG A 40 -1.16 -6.68 -5.54
CA ARG A 40 -1.94 -7.91 -5.37
C ARG A 40 -2.39 -8.12 -3.93
N LEU A 41 -1.51 -7.87 -2.95
CA LEU A 41 -1.88 -7.98 -1.54
C LEU A 41 -2.98 -6.99 -1.17
N LEU A 42 -2.89 -5.74 -1.63
CA LEU A 42 -3.93 -4.73 -1.41
C LEU A 42 -5.29 -5.15 -2.00
N THR A 43 -5.31 -5.86 -3.14
CA THR A 43 -6.57 -6.40 -3.70
C THR A 43 -7.10 -7.62 -2.93
N SER A 44 -6.25 -8.34 -2.20
CA SER A 44 -6.65 -9.54 -1.44
C SER A 44 -7.21 -9.23 -0.06
N VAL A 45 -6.85 -8.09 0.53
CA VAL A 45 -7.34 -7.67 1.84
C VAL A 45 -8.59 -6.83 1.64
N MET A 46 -9.76 -7.43 1.86
CA MET A 46 -11.03 -6.71 1.85
C MET A 46 -11.11 -5.83 3.12
N VAL A 47 -10.97 -4.52 2.95
CA VAL A 47 -11.36 -3.53 3.97
C VAL A 47 -12.25 -2.51 3.27
N SER A 48 -13.54 -2.58 3.58
CA SER A 48 -14.59 -1.61 3.24
C SER A 48 -14.50 -0.38 4.14
#